data_AF-A0A0P1I599-F1
#
_entry.id   AF-A0A0P1I599-F1
#
_cell.length_a   1.000
_cell.length_b   1.000
_cell.length_c   1.000
_cell.angle_alpha   90.00
_cell.angle_beta   90.00
_cell.angle_gamma   90.00
#
_symmetry.space_group_name_H-M   'P 1'
#
loop_
_entity.id
_entity.type
_entity.pdbx_description
1 polymer ?
#
loop_
_entity_poly.entity_id
_entity_poly.type
_entity_poly.pdbx_seq_one_letter_code
_entity_poly.pdbx_strand_id
1 'polypeptide(L)'
;MIPAPSTSLDGYFYVFEYYPHLPIPSEIIYWDTSSVTDMDRTFGAPTGFSNQMNWDIGNWDTSSVLTMNSTFDRATVFNQDIGNWDTSSVVSFTNTFHEAFSFNQDIGDWDVSSVVYISAMFFKASSFNQDIGNWDTSSVVSFSSMFYGASSFDQDIGDWDVSSARNMNSMFESASSFDQSLEDWDISSLTRASSMFNESGMSMENFDATLSGWSTLDPSETRIPTDITLGARGVVYSNVEAFDTLQNAYDWSIEGARYYLDGTNEDDVLDGSQEVSGATSNGYLGDDYIIGSNFADRLLGHEGSDTILGGLGPDVLVGGEGDDFLYGNQVVEGVEADLADRIYAGGGNDLARGGYGNDELRGDAGHDTLVGEQGSDSLYGGTGDDVLTGAALSDLIFGGDGDDFLNGGFGYDRLNGGTGADRFFHSGDTGHGTDWVRDYAATEGDVLHCGGSATADDFRVRLASTDGAGAGDTAEAFVIHQPTGQILWALVDGGGQSSINLQIGGEVFDLLA
;
A
#
# COMPACT_ATOMS: atom_id res chain seq x y z
N MET A 1 24.86 -53.88 -22.77
CA MET A 1 23.54 -53.37 -22.39
C MET A 1 22.51 -54.46 -22.67
N ILE A 2 21.45 -54.51 -21.88
CA ILE A 2 20.32 -55.43 -21.98
C ILE A 2 19.23 -54.66 -22.74
N PRO A 3 18.64 -55.17 -23.84
CA PRO A 3 17.57 -54.45 -24.52
C PRO A 3 16.49 -53.99 -23.52
N ALA A 4 16.06 -52.73 -23.63
CA ALA A 4 14.89 -52.27 -22.91
C ALA A 4 13.71 -53.24 -23.16
N PRO A 5 12.80 -53.40 -22.19
CA PRO A 5 11.72 -54.39 -22.27
C PRO A 5 10.74 -54.13 -23.42
N SER A 6 10.73 -52.92 -23.97
CA SER A 6 9.83 -52.44 -25.03
C SER A 6 10.36 -51.12 -25.61
N THR A 7 9.89 -50.75 -26.81
CA THR A 7 10.11 -49.42 -27.39
C THR A 7 9.23 -48.34 -26.77
N SER A 8 8.21 -48.73 -25.99
CA SER A 8 7.44 -47.85 -25.10
C SER A 8 7.59 -48.35 -23.67
N LEU A 9 8.06 -47.49 -22.79
CA LEU A 9 8.18 -47.74 -21.36
C LEU A 9 6.95 -47.24 -20.59
N ASP A 10 5.84 -47.00 -21.30
CA ASP A 10 4.66 -46.39 -20.71
C ASP A 10 4.13 -47.14 -19.50
N GLY A 11 4.14 -46.46 -18.35
CA GLY A 11 3.68 -47.02 -17.08
C GLY A 11 4.42 -48.29 -16.65
N TYR A 12 5.63 -48.56 -17.18
CA TYR A 12 6.32 -49.84 -16.98
C TYR A 12 6.45 -50.18 -15.48
N PHE A 13 6.72 -49.19 -14.64
CA PHE A 13 6.92 -49.41 -13.22
C PHE A 13 5.63 -49.45 -12.39
N TYR A 14 4.46 -49.19 -12.97
CA TYR A 14 3.17 -49.29 -12.25
C TYR A 14 2.88 -50.72 -11.78
N VAL A 15 3.41 -51.74 -12.45
CA VAL A 15 3.23 -53.14 -12.01
C VAL A 15 3.80 -53.39 -10.61
N PHE A 16 4.89 -52.71 -10.22
CA PHE A 16 5.49 -52.84 -8.90
C PHE A 16 4.69 -52.15 -7.81
N GLU A 17 3.82 -51.20 -8.16
CA GLU A 17 2.87 -50.59 -7.24
C GLU A 17 1.78 -51.58 -6.83
N TYR A 18 1.16 -52.27 -7.79
CA TYR A 18 0.12 -53.27 -7.49
C TYR A 18 0.68 -54.55 -6.86
N TYR A 19 1.98 -54.82 -7.05
CA TYR A 19 2.65 -56.02 -6.57
C TYR A 19 4.00 -55.67 -5.89
N PRO A 20 4.00 -55.03 -4.70
CA PRO A 20 5.21 -54.52 -4.03
C PRO A 20 6.17 -55.60 -3.52
N HIS A 21 5.81 -56.87 -3.69
CA HIS A 21 6.66 -58.03 -3.39
C HIS A 21 7.50 -58.48 -4.61
N LEU A 22 7.24 -57.94 -5.80
CA LEU A 22 8.08 -58.19 -6.97
C LEU A 22 9.43 -57.48 -6.77
N PRO A 23 10.56 -58.15 -7.09
CA PRO A 23 11.87 -57.52 -6.99
C PRO A 23 11.97 -56.41 -8.04
N ILE A 24 12.32 -55.22 -7.57
CA ILE A 24 12.64 -54.09 -8.43
C ILE A 24 13.82 -54.47 -9.35
N PRO A 25 13.74 -54.24 -10.67
CA PRO A 25 14.84 -54.54 -11.59
C PRO A 25 16.10 -53.73 -11.24
N SER A 26 17.09 -54.37 -10.62
CA SER A 26 18.39 -53.74 -10.31
C SER A 26 19.28 -53.52 -11.53
N GLU A 27 18.89 -54.06 -12.69
CA GLU A 27 19.65 -54.01 -13.94
C GLU A 27 19.21 -52.86 -14.86
N ILE A 28 18.32 -51.99 -14.40
CA ILE A 28 17.78 -50.86 -15.16
C ILE A 28 18.89 -49.94 -15.72
N ILE A 29 19.97 -49.76 -14.97
CA ILE A 29 21.15 -48.99 -15.36
C ILE A 29 21.91 -49.60 -16.55
N TYR A 30 21.61 -50.84 -16.92
CA TYR A 30 22.23 -51.54 -18.05
C TYR A 30 21.32 -51.64 -19.26
N TRP A 31 20.13 -51.03 -19.22
CA TRP A 31 19.19 -51.08 -20.34
C TRP A 31 19.74 -50.34 -21.57
N ASP A 32 19.54 -50.94 -22.73
CA ASP A 32 19.75 -50.32 -24.03
C ASP A 32 18.43 -49.64 -24.44
N THR A 33 18.37 -48.33 -24.23
CA THR A 33 17.17 -47.52 -24.49
C THR A 33 17.18 -46.86 -25.87
N SER A 34 18.17 -47.16 -26.73
CA SER A 34 18.34 -46.51 -28.04
C SER A 34 17.18 -46.72 -29.03
N SER A 35 16.20 -47.56 -28.68
CA SER A 35 14.99 -47.82 -29.48
C SER A 35 13.70 -47.41 -28.77
N VAL A 36 13.81 -46.84 -27.57
CA VAL A 36 12.67 -46.32 -26.81
C VAL A 36 12.22 -45.02 -27.44
N THR A 37 10.94 -44.93 -27.79
CA THR A 37 10.31 -43.76 -28.39
C THR A 37 9.31 -43.08 -27.47
N ASP A 38 8.92 -43.74 -26.38
CA ASP A 38 7.88 -43.30 -25.46
C ASP A 38 8.31 -43.64 -24.04
N MET A 39 8.48 -42.60 -23.21
CA MET A 39 8.83 -42.69 -21.80
C MET A 39 7.71 -42.23 -20.88
N ASP A 40 6.49 -42.07 -21.40
CA ASP A 40 5.36 -41.56 -20.62
C ASP A 40 5.18 -42.38 -19.34
N ARG A 41 5.00 -41.74 -18.18
CA ARG A 41 4.72 -42.41 -16.90
C ARG A 41 5.73 -43.52 -16.54
N THR A 42 6.94 -43.53 -17.10
CA THR A 42 7.90 -44.62 -16.87
C THR A 42 8.14 -44.76 -15.38
N PHE A 43 8.52 -43.67 -14.71
CA PHE A 43 8.78 -43.60 -13.27
C PHE A 43 7.65 -42.89 -12.50
N GLY A 44 6.53 -42.55 -13.15
CA GLY A 44 5.37 -41.97 -12.48
C GLY A 44 4.74 -42.99 -11.54
N ALA A 45 4.43 -42.62 -10.28
CA ALA A 45 3.71 -43.53 -9.39
C ALA A 45 2.81 -42.82 -8.35
N PRO A 46 1.52 -43.21 -8.22
CA PRO A 46 0.60 -42.64 -7.25
C PRO A 46 1.04 -42.75 -5.79
N THR A 47 1.62 -43.86 -5.31
CA THR A 47 2.15 -43.95 -3.92
C THR A 47 3.26 -44.99 -3.66
N GLY A 48 4.18 -44.68 -2.73
CA GLY A 48 5.07 -45.62 -2.02
C GLY A 48 6.35 -46.05 -2.76
N PHE A 49 6.24 -46.42 -4.03
CA PHE A 49 7.37 -46.83 -4.87
C PHE A 49 8.23 -45.63 -5.31
N SER A 50 7.60 -44.49 -5.56
CA SER A 50 8.27 -43.25 -5.96
C SER A 50 9.26 -42.69 -4.93
N ASN A 51 9.04 -42.96 -3.63
CA ASN A 51 9.95 -42.59 -2.54
C ASN A 51 11.29 -43.38 -2.54
N GLN A 52 11.47 -44.31 -3.48
CA GLN A 52 12.69 -45.11 -3.65
C GLN A 52 13.35 -44.89 -5.03
N MET A 53 12.73 -44.10 -5.91
CA MET A 53 13.21 -43.90 -7.29
C MET A 53 14.25 -42.78 -7.35
N ASN A 54 15.52 -43.17 -7.23
CA ASN A 54 16.68 -42.30 -7.42
C ASN A 54 17.83 -43.09 -8.07
N TRP A 55 17.53 -43.84 -9.14
CA TRP A 55 18.51 -44.65 -9.87
C TRP A 55 19.28 -43.82 -10.87
N ASP A 56 20.58 -44.05 -10.96
CA ASP A 56 21.47 -43.45 -11.96
C ASP A 56 21.09 -43.95 -13.36
N ILE A 57 20.35 -43.11 -14.08
CA ILE A 57 19.84 -43.34 -15.44
C ILE A 57 20.39 -42.32 -16.43
N GLY A 58 21.40 -41.54 -16.03
CA GLY A 58 22.03 -40.55 -16.92
C GLY A 58 22.64 -41.20 -18.17
N ASN A 59 22.99 -42.49 -18.10
CA ASN A 59 23.55 -43.23 -19.22
C ASN A 59 22.53 -43.73 -20.25
N TRP A 60 21.23 -43.49 -20.06
CA TRP A 60 20.21 -43.87 -21.02
C TRP A 60 20.33 -43.06 -22.32
N ASP A 61 20.20 -43.74 -23.46
CA ASP A 61 20.07 -43.10 -24.77
C ASP A 61 18.60 -42.71 -24.98
N THR A 62 18.34 -41.40 -25.02
CA THR A 62 17.01 -40.81 -25.22
C THR A 62 16.83 -40.21 -26.62
N SER A 63 17.80 -40.36 -27.52
CA SER A 63 17.80 -39.71 -28.85
C SER A 63 16.62 -40.10 -29.75
N SER A 64 15.94 -41.21 -29.45
CA SER A 64 14.75 -41.66 -30.17
C SER A 64 13.42 -41.35 -29.46
N VAL A 65 13.47 -40.78 -28.26
CA VAL A 65 12.29 -40.51 -27.43
C VAL A 65 11.51 -39.33 -27.99
N LEU A 66 10.20 -39.53 -28.15
CA LEU A 66 9.27 -38.53 -28.68
C LEU A 66 8.39 -37.91 -27.59
N THR A 67 8.11 -38.66 -26.51
CA THR A 67 7.24 -38.22 -25.41
C THR A 67 7.79 -38.63 -24.05
N MET A 68 7.72 -37.71 -23.09
CA MET A 68 8.16 -37.90 -21.71
C MET A 68 7.07 -37.49 -20.69
N ASN A 69 5.79 -37.67 -21.02
CA ASN A 69 4.70 -37.18 -20.19
C ASN A 69 4.66 -37.89 -18.84
N SER A 70 4.58 -37.15 -17.73
CA SER A 70 4.51 -37.74 -16.38
C SER A 70 5.66 -38.70 -16.07
N THR A 71 6.80 -38.60 -16.76
CA THR A 71 7.92 -39.57 -16.62
C THR A 71 8.36 -39.71 -15.18
N PHE A 72 8.48 -38.61 -14.44
CA PHE A 72 8.87 -38.57 -13.02
C PHE A 72 7.74 -38.03 -12.13
N ASP A 73 6.48 -38.19 -12.54
CA ASP A 73 5.33 -37.73 -11.75
C ASP A 73 5.34 -38.36 -10.34
N ARG A 74 5.36 -37.50 -9.32
CA ARG A 74 5.44 -37.82 -7.89
C ARG A 74 6.69 -38.62 -7.52
N ALA A 75 7.77 -38.56 -8.31
CA ALA A 75 9.10 -39.08 -7.97
C ALA A 75 9.78 -38.17 -6.92
N THR A 76 9.20 -38.13 -5.72
CA THR A 76 9.49 -37.13 -4.68
C THR A 76 10.96 -37.03 -4.25
N VAL A 77 11.75 -38.09 -4.40
CA VAL A 77 13.17 -38.17 -4.02
C VAL A 77 14.13 -38.19 -5.22
N PHE A 78 13.60 -38.18 -6.45
CA PHE A 78 14.43 -38.26 -7.65
C PHE A 78 15.23 -36.97 -7.83
N ASN A 79 16.55 -37.11 -7.97
CA ASN A 79 17.47 -36.00 -8.20
C ASN A 79 18.78 -36.50 -8.84
N GLN A 80 18.67 -37.43 -9.81
CA GLN A 80 19.84 -37.93 -10.54
C GLN A 80 20.12 -37.09 -11.78
N ASP A 81 21.40 -36.98 -12.12
CA ASP A 81 21.88 -36.24 -13.29
C ASP A 81 21.34 -36.88 -14.58
N ILE A 82 20.58 -36.07 -15.32
CA ILE A 82 19.96 -36.38 -16.60
C ILE A 82 20.19 -35.22 -17.60
N GLY A 83 21.09 -34.29 -17.28
CA GLY A 83 21.37 -33.13 -18.14
C GLY A 83 21.92 -33.53 -19.51
N ASN A 84 22.55 -34.71 -19.59
CA ASN A 84 23.14 -35.25 -20.81
C ASN A 84 22.15 -36.01 -21.73
N TRP A 85 20.87 -36.06 -21.39
CA TRP A 85 19.85 -36.68 -22.23
C TRP A 85 19.63 -35.86 -23.51
N ASP A 86 19.53 -36.55 -24.64
CA ASP A 86 19.14 -35.95 -25.91
C ASP A 86 17.61 -35.82 -25.95
N THR A 87 17.13 -34.58 -25.93
CA THR A 87 15.70 -34.23 -25.95
C THR A 87 15.26 -33.63 -27.29
N SER A 88 16.15 -33.55 -28.28
CA SER A 88 15.91 -32.84 -29.56
C SER A 88 14.72 -33.36 -30.37
N SER A 89 14.30 -34.61 -30.11
CA SER A 89 13.14 -35.25 -30.74
C SER A 89 11.86 -35.26 -29.88
N VAL A 90 11.93 -34.76 -28.64
CA VAL A 90 10.81 -34.77 -27.70
C VAL A 90 9.83 -33.65 -28.05
N VAL A 91 8.55 -33.99 -28.16
CA VAL A 91 7.47 -33.06 -28.50
C VAL A 91 6.64 -32.67 -27.26
N SER A 92 6.70 -33.46 -26.19
CA SER A 92 5.89 -33.23 -24.98
C SER A 92 6.61 -33.64 -23.69
N PHE A 93 6.66 -32.68 -22.77
CA PHE A 93 7.14 -32.80 -21.38
C PHE A 93 6.01 -32.61 -20.35
N THR A 94 4.75 -32.75 -20.76
CA THR A 94 3.59 -32.53 -19.88
C THR A 94 3.74 -33.32 -18.57
N ASN A 95 3.67 -32.65 -17.42
CA ASN A 95 3.79 -33.24 -16.08
C ASN A 95 5.11 -33.98 -15.78
N THR A 96 6.19 -33.80 -16.54
CA THR A 96 7.40 -34.65 -16.42
C THR A 96 7.95 -34.71 -14.99
N PHE A 97 8.07 -33.58 -14.30
CA PHE A 97 8.53 -33.47 -12.91
C PHE A 97 7.41 -33.01 -11.95
N HIS A 98 6.15 -33.31 -12.28
CA HIS A 98 5.00 -32.97 -11.44
C HIS A 98 5.16 -33.62 -10.05
N GLU A 99 5.10 -32.83 -8.98
CA GLU A 99 5.34 -33.22 -7.58
C GLU A 99 6.70 -33.93 -7.32
N ALA A 100 7.70 -33.72 -8.16
CA ALA A 100 9.07 -34.19 -7.94
C ALA A 100 9.83 -33.26 -6.98
N PHE A 101 9.41 -33.24 -5.70
CA PHE A 101 9.82 -32.24 -4.70
C PHE A 101 11.34 -32.02 -4.56
N SER A 102 12.16 -33.07 -4.75
CA SER A 102 13.62 -33.01 -4.56
C SER A 102 14.41 -32.73 -5.85
N PHE A 103 13.76 -32.71 -7.02
CA PHE A 103 14.45 -32.57 -8.30
C PHE A 103 15.02 -31.15 -8.44
N ASN A 104 16.32 -31.06 -8.69
CA ASN A 104 17.06 -29.81 -8.92
C ASN A 104 18.36 -30.08 -9.68
N GLN A 105 18.32 -30.93 -10.70
CA GLN A 105 19.48 -31.19 -11.56
C GLN A 105 19.48 -30.30 -12.78
N ASP A 106 20.68 -29.98 -13.26
CA ASP A 106 20.91 -29.13 -14.43
C ASP A 106 20.36 -29.81 -15.69
N ILE A 107 19.48 -29.09 -16.37
CA ILE A 107 18.81 -29.48 -17.61
C ILE A 107 18.81 -28.30 -18.61
N GLY A 108 19.64 -27.27 -18.38
CA GLY A 108 19.73 -26.11 -19.28
C GLY A 108 20.21 -26.50 -20.68
N ASP A 109 20.99 -27.58 -20.80
CA ASP A 109 21.48 -28.11 -22.07
C ASP A 109 20.43 -28.91 -22.87
N TRP A 110 19.22 -29.13 -22.34
CA TRP A 110 18.16 -29.83 -23.07
C TRP A 110 17.68 -29.01 -24.28
N ASP A 111 17.62 -29.65 -25.44
CA ASP A 111 17.02 -29.08 -26.63
C ASP A 111 15.48 -29.20 -26.55
N VAL A 112 14.81 -28.06 -26.38
CA VAL A 112 13.35 -27.97 -26.32
C VAL A 112 12.72 -27.35 -27.57
N SER A 113 13.49 -27.11 -28.63
CA SER A 113 13.02 -26.42 -29.85
C SER A 113 11.89 -27.16 -30.58
N SER A 114 11.77 -28.47 -30.38
CA SER A 114 10.69 -29.31 -30.93
C SER A 114 9.48 -29.47 -29.99
N VAL A 115 9.54 -28.93 -28.78
CA VAL A 115 8.52 -29.11 -27.74
C VAL A 115 7.31 -28.22 -28.03
N VAL A 116 6.12 -28.81 -27.96
CA VAL A 116 4.84 -28.11 -28.13
C VAL A 116 4.05 -28.07 -26.82
N TYR A 117 4.22 -29.09 -25.96
CA TYR A 117 3.44 -29.27 -24.73
C TYR A 117 4.35 -29.42 -23.50
N ILE A 118 4.35 -28.43 -22.60
CA ILE A 118 5.18 -28.41 -21.38
C ILE A 118 4.36 -28.09 -20.12
N SER A 119 3.03 -28.15 -20.22
CA SER A 119 2.10 -27.89 -19.12
C SER A 119 2.47 -28.69 -17.86
N ALA A 120 2.47 -28.00 -16.72
CA ALA A 120 2.70 -28.57 -15.40
C ALA A 120 4.01 -29.39 -15.24
N MET A 121 5.01 -29.14 -16.09
CA MET A 121 6.29 -29.85 -16.03
C MET A 121 6.94 -29.80 -14.64
N PHE A 122 6.93 -28.64 -13.96
CA PHE A 122 7.50 -28.43 -12.62
C PHE A 122 6.45 -28.13 -11.56
N PHE A 123 5.20 -28.57 -11.77
CA PHE A 123 4.13 -28.38 -10.79
C PHE A 123 4.56 -28.94 -9.43
N LYS A 124 4.68 -28.08 -8.42
CA LYS A 124 5.17 -28.37 -7.06
C LYS A 124 6.53 -29.07 -7.02
N ALA A 125 7.40 -28.88 -8.01
CA ALA A 125 8.81 -29.26 -7.92
C ALA A 125 9.55 -28.27 -7.01
N SER A 126 9.27 -28.32 -5.70
CA SER A 126 9.60 -27.27 -4.73
C SER A 126 11.09 -26.92 -4.61
N SER A 127 12.00 -27.82 -4.98
CA SER A 127 13.45 -27.59 -4.93
C SER A 127 14.05 -27.11 -6.25
N PHE A 128 13.30 -27.15 -7.36
CA PHE A 128 13.83 -26.85 -8.68
C PHE A 128 14.13 -25.35 -8.83
N ASN A 129 15.37 -25.03 -9.18
CA ASN A 129 15.84 -23.66 -9.44
C ASN A 129 17.10 -23.69 -10.33
N GLN A 130 17.10 -24.49 -11.40
CA GLN A 130 18.22 -24.56 -12.35
C GLN A 130 17.94 -23.67 -13.57
N ASP A 131 19.01 -23.09 -14.10
CA ASP A 131 18.97 -22.19 -15.26
C ASP A 131 18.41 -22.92 -16.50
N ILE A 132 17.35 -22.34 -17.03
CA ILE A 132 16.64 -22.78 -18.24
C ILE A 132 16.32 -21.57 -19.14
N GLY A 133 16.96 -20.41 -18.90
CA GLY A 133 16.69 -19.19 -19.66
C GLY A 133 17.08 -19.31 -21.14
N ASN A 134 17.99 -20.23 -21.46
CA ASN A 134 18.48 -20.50 -22.82
C ASN A 134 17.57 -21.41 -23.66
N TRP A 135 16.46 -21.89 -23.12
CA TRP A 135 15.54 -22.79 -23.81
C TRP A 135 14.80 -22.09 -24.97
N ASP A 136 14.77 -22.73 -26.15
CA ASP A 136 13.96 -22.26 -27.29
C ASP A 136 12.50 -22.68 -27.12
N THR A 137 11.69 -21.77 -26.57
CA THR A 137 10.27 -22.01 -26.32
C THR A 137 9.34 -21.57 -27.44
N SER A 138 9.87 -21.16 -28.59
CA SER A 138 9.11 -20.53 -29.70
C SER A 138 7.96 -21.38 -30.25
N SER A 139 8.04 -22.72 -30.06
CA SER A 139 7.02 -23.68 -30.50
C SER A 139 5.97 -24.04 -29.42
N VAL A 140 6.16 -23.60 -28.18
CA VAL A 140 5.32 -23.96 -27.04
C VAL A 140 4.01 -23.18 -27.05
N VAL A 141 2.88 -23.89 -26.96
CA VAL A 141 1.55 -23.27 -27.02
C VAL A 141 0.91 -23.09 -25.64
N SER A 142 1.34 -23.87 -24.64
CA SER A 142 0.74 -23.88 -23.30
C SER A 142 1.78 -24.12 -22.21
N PHE A 143 1.88 -23.14 -21.31
CA PHE A 143 2.69 -23.15 -20.09
C PHE A 143 1.83 -23.33 -18.83
N SER A 144 0.56 -23.73 -19.00
CA SER A 144 -0.40 -23.83 -17.91
C SER A 144 0.17 -24.61 -16.72
N SER A 145 0.18 -23.97 -15.55
CA SER A 145 0.66 -24.53 -14.28
C SER A 145 2.10 -25.04 -14.29
N MET A 146 2.95 -24.62 -15.24
CA MET A 146 4.31 -25.13 -15.40
C MET A 146 5.12 -25.04 -14.11
N PHE A 147 5.04 -23.93 -13.38
CA PHE A 147 5.75 -23.68 -12.11
C PHE A 147 4.80 -23.50 -10.91
N TYR A 148 3.55 -23.96 -11.01
CA TYR A 148 2.60 -23.87 -9.90
C TYR A 148 3.22 -24.46 -8.63
N GLY A 149 3.37 -23.69 -7.55
CA GLY A 149 3.95 -24.16 -6.29
C GLY A 149 5.42 -24.59 -6.36
N ALA A 150 6.16 -24.25 -7.41
CA ALA A 150 7.61 -24.44 -7.49
C ALA A 150 8.31 -23.38 -6.62
N SER A 151 8.22 -23.54 -5.30
CA SER A 151 8.49 -22.49 -4.32
C SER A 151 9.91 -21.90 -4.33
N SER A 152 10.89 -22.59 -4.92
CA SER A 152 12.29 -22.10 -4.99
C SER A 152 12.68 -21.54 -6.35
N PHE A 153 11.81 -21.64 -7.37
CA PHE A 153 12.15 -21.25 -8.74
C PHE A 153 12.17 -19.72 -8.88
N ASP A 154 13.30 -19.19 -9.35
CA ASP A 154 13.56 -17.76 -9.55
C ASP A 154 14.67 -17.54 -10.60
N GLN A 155 14.64 -18.32 -11.68
CA GLN A 155 15.60 -18.16 -12.77
C GLN A 155 15.08 -17.18 -13.81
N ASP A 156 16.01 -16.42 -14.39
CA ASP A 156 15.73 -15.49 -15.49
C ASP A 156 15.22 -16.26 -16.72
N ILE A 157 14.02 -15.90 -17.15
CA ILE A 157 13.32 -16.43 -18.32
C ILE A 157 12.77 -15.29 -19.18
N GLY A 158 13.28 -14.06 -19.01
CA GLY A 158 12.86 -12.90 -19.80
C GLY A 158 13.11 -13.08 -21.30
N ASP A 159 14.16 -13.81 -21.66
CA ASP A 159 14.57 -14.08 -23.05
C ASP A 159 13.76 -15.18 -23.76
N TRP A 160 12.79 -15.83 -23.09
CA TRP A 160 11.97 -16.87 -23.70
C TRP A 160 11.07 -16.32 -24.82
N ASP A 161 11.10 -16.97 -25.99
CA ASP A 161 10.12 -16.70 -27.05
C ASP A 161 8.78 -17.33 -26.69
N VAL A 162 7.84 -16.49 -26.23
CA VAL A 162 6.46 -16.87 -25.90
C VAL A 162 5.44 -16.40 -26.94
N SER A 163 5.87 -15.97 -28.12
CA SER A 163 5.00 -15.43 -29.18
C SER A 163 3.92 -16.42 -29.67
N SER A 164 4.14 -17.73 -29.48
CA SER A 164 3.18 -18.81 -29.77
C SER A 164 2.27 -19.20 -28.61
N ALA A 165 2.55 -18.70 -27.39
CA ALA A 165 1.88 -19.11 -26.16
C ALA A 165 0.45 -18.59 -26.10
N ARG A 166 -0.51 -19.50 -25.88
CA ARG A 166 -1.94 -19.16 -25.77
C ARG A 166 -2.47 -19.28 -24.34
N ASN A 167 -1.84 -20.10 -23.51
CA ASN A 167 -2.33 -20.45 -22.18
C ASN A 167 -1.20 -20.47 -21.15
N MET A 168 -1.25 -19.53 -20.22
CA MET A 168 -0.34 -19.38 -19.07
C MET A 168 -1.10 -19.44 -17.73
N ASN A 169 -2.29 -20.04 -17.72
CA ASN A 169 -3.08 -20.18 -16.49
C ASN A 169 -2.27 -20.78 -15.36
N SER A 170 -2.28 -20.12 -14.20
CA SER A 170 -1.59 -20.55 -12.98
C SER A 170 -0.10 -20.87 -13.15
N MET A 171 0.58 -20.30 -14.16
CA MET A 171 1.97 -20.65 -14.49
C MET A 171 2.90 -20.50 -13.28
N PHE A 172 2.79 -19.41 -12.52
CA PHE A 172 3.60 -19.09 -11.34
C PHE A 172 2.77 -19.03 -10.05
N GLU A 173 1.56 -19.58 -10.05
CA GLU A 173 0.71 -19.55 -8.86
C GLU A 173 1.40 -20.26 -7.69
N SER A 174 1.54 -19.58 -6.56
CA SER A 174 2.29 -20.03 -5.38
C SER A 174 3.78 -20.34 -5.62
N ALA A 175 4.39 -19.85 -6.70
CA ALA A 175 5.85 -19.86 -6.89
C ALA A 175 6.47 -18.73 -6.06
N SER A 176 6.60 -18.95 -4.76
CA SER A 176 6.87 -17.90 -3.76
C SER A 176 8.23 -17.20 -3.88
N SER A 177 9.18 -17.76 -4.62
CA SER A 177 10.48 -17.13 -4.87
C SER A 177 10.58 -16.46 -6.24
N PHE A 178 9.60 -16.66 -7.12
CA PHE A 178 9.69 -16.15 -8.48
C PHE A 178 9.55 -14.63 -8.51
N ASP A 179 10.62 -13.93 -8.84
CA ASP A 179 10.72 -12.47 -8.87
C ASP A 179 11.58 -12.03 -10.07
N GLN A 180 11.05 -12.22 -11.29
CA GLN A 180 11.73 -11.86 -12.54
C GLN A 180 10.82 -10.98 -13.40
N SER A 181 11.40 -9.98 -14.06
CA SER A 181 10.69 -9.18 -15.06
C SER A 181 10.38 -10.02 -16.31
N LEU A 182 9.18 -9.84 -16.84
CA LEU A 182 8.71 -10.48 -18.08
C LEU A 182 8.33 -9.43 -19.14
N GLU A 183 8.96 -8.24 -19.07
CA GLU A 183 8.62 -7.09 -19.91
C GLU A 183 8.80 -7.34 -21.41
N ASP A 184 9.80 -8.15 -21.79
CA ASP A 184 10.16 -8.42 -23.19
C ASP A 184 9.37 -9.57 -23.84
N TRP A 185 8.43 -10.17 -23.11
CA TRP A 185 7.63 -11.29 -23.62
C TRP A 185 6.59 -10.83 -24.66
N ASP A 186 6.71 -11.32 -25.90
CA ASP A 186 5.65 -11.15 -26.92
C ASP A 186 4.41 -11.98 -26.54
N ILE A 187 3.44 -11.31 -25.92
CA ILE A 187 2.17 -11.92 -25.51
C ILE A 187 1.09 -11.87 -26.59
N SER A 188 1.39 -11.53 -27.85
CA SER A 188 0.42 -11.34 -28.94
C SER A 188 -0.61 -12.47 -29.09
N SER A 189 -0.18 -13.72 -28.82
CA SER A 189 -1.00 -14.94 -28.95
C SER A 189 -1.78 -15.31 -27.69
N LEU A 190 -1.54 -14.64 -26.57
CA LEU A 190 -2.10 -14.98 -25.27
C LEU A 190 -3.63 -14.90 -25.30
N THR A 191 -4.26 -15.89 -24.67
CA THR A 191 -5.73 -15.94 -24.52
C THR A 191 -6.18 -16.23 -23.10
N ARG A 192 -5.28 -16.72 -22.23
CA ARG A 192 -5.60 -17.21 -20.88
C ARG A 192 -4.40 -17.04 -19.95
N ALA A 193 -4.56 -16.23 -18.91
CA ALA A 193 -3.57 -15.99 -17.85
C ALA A 193 -4.21 -15.96 -16.45
N SER A 194 -5.33 -16.68 -16.27
CA SER A 194 -6.06 -16.68 -15.01
C SER A 194 -5.16 -17.24 -13.91
N SER A 195 -5.10 -16.54 -12.77
CA SER A 195 -4.26 -16.92 -11.61
C SER A 195 -2.76 -17.00 -11.88
N MET A 196 -2.24 -16.49 -12.99
CA MET A 196 -0.83 -16.65 -13.40
C MET A 196 0.17 -16.28 -12.31
N PHE A 197 -0.05 -15.18 -11.58
CA PHE A 197 0.85 -14.64 -10.55
C PHE A 197 0.28 -14.71 -9.12
N ASN A 198 -0.85 -15.39 -8.92
CA ASN A 198 -1.46 -15.51 -7.59
C ASN A 198 -0.45 -16.08 -6.58
N GLU A 199 -0.17 -15.35 -5.51
CA GLU A 199 0.75 -15.76 -4.42
C GLU A 199 2.16 -16.11 -4.90
N SER A 200 2.59 -15.53 -6.04
CA SER A 200 3.98 -15.58 -6.49
C SER A 200 4.87 -14.63 -5.67
N GLY A 201 6.19 -14.74 -5.86
CA GLY A 201 7.18 -13.86 -5.25
C GLY A 201 7.37 -12.51 -5.94
N MET A 202 6.57 -12.21 -6.97
CA MET A 202 6.75 -11.07 -7.85
C MET A 202 6.82 -9.75 -7.07
N SER A 203 7.95 -9.05 -7.15
CA SER A 203 8.11 -7.72 -6.58
C SER A 203 7.33 -6.67 -7.38
N MET A 204 7.13 -5.51 -6.76
CA MET A 204 6.50 -4.36 -7.41
C MET A 204 7.29 -3.93 -8.65
N GLU A 205 8.62 -3.83 -8.54
CA GLU A 205 9.52 -3.41 -9.63
C GLU A 205 9.37 -4.31 -10.86
N ASN A 206 9.47 -5.63 -10.67
CA ASN A 206 9.35 -6.57 -11.77
C ASN A 206 7.93 -6.65 -12.33
N PHE A 207 6.90 -6.54 -11.48
CA PHE A 207 5.51 -6.56 -11.95
C PHE A 207 5.16 -5.30 -12.73
N ASP A 208 5.62 -4.12 -12.30
CA ASP A 208 5.43 -2.87 -13.02
C ASP A 208 6.18 -2.84 -14.35
N ALA A 209 7.42 -3.36 -14.40
CA ALA A 209 8.15 -3.55 -15.65
C ALA A 209 7.37 -4.47 -16.61
N THR A 210 6.86 -5.60 -16.09
CA THR A 210 6.04 -6.54 -16.86
C THR A 210 4.78 -5.88 -17.41
N LEU A 211 4.03 -5.11 -16.60
CA LEU A 211 2.86 -4.36 -17.04
C LEU A 211 3.24 -3.30 -18.09
N SER A 212 4.37 -2.61 -17.90
CA SER A 212 4.87 -1.59 -18.82
C SER A 212 5.18 -2.18 -20.19
N GLY A 213 5.89 -3.31 -20.23
CA GLY A 213 6.15 -4.06 -21.47
C GLY A 213 4.85 -4.50 -22.13
N TRP A 214 3.97 -5.17 -21.40
CA TRP A 214 2.73 -5.73 -21.95
C TRP A 214 1.69 -4.68 -22.39
N SER A 215 1.78 -3.47 -21.86
CA SER A 215 0.93 -2.33 -22.26
C SER A 215 1.49 -1.54 -23.45
N THR A 216 2.71 -1.86 -23.91
CA THR A 216 3.40 -1.17 -25.00
C THR A 216 3.62 -2.09 -26.18
N LEU A 217 3.01 -1.77 -27.33
CA LEU A 217 3.18 -2.57 -28.54
C LEU A 217 4.56 -2.34 -29.18
N ASP A 218 5.46 -3.33 -29.09
CA ASP A 218 6.77 -3.30 -29.74
C ASP A 218 6.63 -3.53 -31.28
N PRO A 219 7.48 -2.94 -32.13
CA PRO A 219 7.46 -3.19 -33.57
C PRO A 219 7.54 -4.66 -34.02
N SER A 220 8.06 -5.55 -33.18
CA SER A 220 8.14 -7.00 -33.43
C SER A 220 6.83 -7.74 -33.15
N GLU A 221 5.94 -7.15 -32.35
CA GLU A 221 4.68 -7.75 -31.91
C GLU A 221 3.54 -7.49 -32.90
N THR A 222 2.51 -8.34 -32.83
CA THR A 222 1.33 -8.21 -33.73
C THR A 222 0.16 -7.45 -33.11
N ARG A 223 0.04 -7.48 -31.78
CA ARG A 223 -0.99 -6.79 -30.99
C ARG A 223 -0.73 -6.93 -29.50
N ILE A 224 -1.31 -6.03 -28.71
CA ILE A 224 -1.64 -6.29 -27.31
C ILE A 224 -2.95 -7.10 -27.29
N PRO A 225 -3.00 -8.26 -26.60
CA PRO A 225 -4.22 -9.07 -26.49
C PRO A 225 -5.37 -8.32 -25.83
N THR A 226 -6.61 -8.72 -26.13
CA THR A 226 -7.82 -8.19 -25.47
C THR A 226 -8.56 -9.27 -24.71
N ASP A 227 -9.46 -8.89 -23.79
CA ASP A 227 -10.29 -9.80 -22.99
C ASP A 227 -9.47 -10.80 -22.14
N ILE A 228 -8.33 -10.35 -21.60
CA ILE A 228 -7.46 -11.19 -20.78
C ILE A 228 -7.83 -11.05 -19.30
N THR A 229 -8.05 -12.19 -18.64
CA THR A 229 -8.09 -12.24 -17.17
C THR A 229 -6.71 -12.63 -16.66
N LEU A 230 -6.04 -11.71 -15.97
CA LEU A 230 -4.76 -11.91 -15.30
C LEU A 230 -4.98 -12.02 -13.80
N GLY A 231 -4.67 -13.16 -13.19
CA GLY A 231 -4.74 -13.29 -11.73
C GLY A 231 -3.40 -12.97 -11.07
N ALA A 232 -3.41 -12.01 -10.15
CA ALA A 232 -2.24 -11.47 -9.47
C ALA A 232 -2.50 -11.24 -7.96
N ARG A 233 -3.35 -12.08 -7.34
CA ARG A 233 -3.63 -12.03 -5.90
C ARG A 233 -2.33 -12.07 -5.11
N GLY A 234 -2.08 -11.06 -4.28
CA GLY A 234 -0.89 -11.01 -3.41
C GLY A 234 0.32 -10.31 -4.03
N VAL A 235 0.24 -9.91 -5.30
CA VAL A 235 1.21 -9.02 -5.96
C VAL A 235 0.78 -7.56 -5.77
N VAL A 236 1.74 -6.65 -5.75
CA VAL A 236 1.52 -5.20 -5.68
C VAL A 236 2.03 -4.51 -6.95
N TYR A 237 1.45 -3.36 -7.30
CA TYR A 237 1.85 -2.56 -8.48
C TYR A 237 1.79 -1.08 -8.16
N SER A 238 2.61 -0.26 -8.84
CA SER A 238 2.57 1.20 -8.77
C SER A 238 2.34 1.85 -10.14
N ASN A 239 2.53 1.12 -11.24
CA ASN A 239 2.37 1.66 -12.59
C ASN A 239 0.88 1.69 -13.04
N VAL A 240 0.14 2.70 -12.56
CA VAL A 240 -1.28 2.89 -12.89
C VAL A 240 -1.48 3.12 -14.39
N GLU A 241 -0.57 3.83 -15.08
CA GLU A 241 -0.71 4.10 -16.51
C GLU A 241 -0.74 2.80 -17.34
N ALA A 242 0.21 1.89 -17.08
CA ALA A 242 0.24 0.60 -17.74
C ALA A 242 -0.96 -0.28 -17.37
N PHE A 243 -1.31 -0.30 -16.08
CA PHE A 243 -2.48 -1.03 -15.57
C PHE A 243 -3.78 -0.56 -16.23
N ASP A 244 -4.03 0.76 -16.26
CA ASP A 244 -5.20 1.38 -16.86
C ASP A 244 -5.22 1.21 -18.38
N THR A 245 -4.06 1.23 -19.04
CA THR A 245 -3.98 0.94 -20.47
C THR A 245 -4.49 -0.47 -20.77
N LEU A 246 -3.97 -1.47 -20.06
CA LEU A 246 -4.41 -2.86 -20.22
C LEU A 246 -5.90 -3.03 -19.89
N GLN A 247 -6.37 -2.44 -18.79
CA GLN A 247 -7.76 -2.57 -18.36
C GLN A 247 -8.74 -1.84 -19.28
N ASN A 248 -8.50 -0.56 -19.56
CA ASN A 248 -9.47 0.31 -20.19
C ASN A 248 -9.38 0.33 -21.73
N ALA A 249 -8.17 0.18 -22.29
CA ALA A 249 -7.97 0.18 -23.74
C ALA A 249 -8.02 -1.22 -24.35
N TYR A 250 -7.67 -2.25 -23.56
CA TYR A 250 -7.57 -3.63 -24.02
C TYR A 250 -8.52 -4.60 -23.30
N ASP A 251 -9.42 -4.11 -22.45
CA ASP A 251 -10.44 -4.92 -21.75
C ASP A 251 -9.83 -6.05 -20.88
N TRP A 252 -8.70 -5.78 -20.21
CA TRP A 252 -8.13 -6.72 -19.24
C TRP A 252 -8.87 -6.69 -17.89
N SER A 253 -8.96 -7.85 -17.25
CA SER A 253 -9.34 -8.00 -15.84
C SER A 253 -8.11 -8.44 -15.05
N ILE A 254 -7.43 -7.52 -14.38
CA ILE A 254 -6.30 -7.82 -13.50
C ILE A 254 -6.84 -8.01 -12.08
N GLU A 255 -6.90 -9.26 -11.64
CA GLU A 255 -7.61 -9.66 -10.43
C GLU A 255 -6.66 -9.89 -9.26
N GLY A 256 -6.88 -9.15 -8.16
CA GLY A 256 -6.20 -9.36 -6.88
C GLY A 256 -4.82 -8.71 -6.73
N ALA A 257 -4.30 -8.08 -7.79
CA ALA A 257 -3.20 -7.13 -7.65
C ALA A 257 -3.66 -5.96 -6.78
N ARG A 258 -2.78 -5.45 -5.91
CA ARG A 258 -3.08 -4.29 -5.05
C ARG A 258 -2.21 -3.11 -5.47
N TYR A 259 -2.83 -1.94 -5.63
CA TYR A 259 -2.09 -0.72 -5.86
C TYR A 259 -1.25 -0.37 -4.62
N TYR A 260 -0.01 0.01 -4.81
CA TYR A 260 0.92 0.41 -3.77
C TYR A 260 0.90 1.93 -3.66
N LEU A 261 0.28 2.46 -2.59
CA LEU A 261 -0.02 3.88 -2.38
C LEU A 261 1.01 4.55 -1.44
N ASP A 262 2.30 4.27 -1.63
CA ASP A 262 3.36 5.08 -1.01
C ASP A 262 4.13 5.82 -2.10
N GLY A 263 4.61 7.01 -1.77
CA GLY A 263 5.48 7.84 -2.59
C GLY A 263 6.92 7.32 -2.64
N THR A 264 7.78 8.19 -3.15
CA THR A 264 9.16 7.94 -3.53
C THR A 264 10.09 8.86 -2.72
N ASN A 265 10.96 9.63 -3.34
CA ASN A 265 11.73 10.69 -2.67
C ASN A 265 11.65 12.00 -3.50
N GLU A 266 10.65 12.08 -4.37
CA GLU A 266 10.37 13.16 -5.30
C GLU A 266 8.91 13.59 -5.06
N ASP A 267 8.49 14.73 -5.59
CA ASP A 267 7.11 15.20 -5.44
C ASP A 267 6.10 14.21 -6.08
N ASP A 268 5.28 13.57 -5.24
CA ASP A 268 4.35 12.51 -5.63
C ASP A 268 2.89 12.93 -5.53
N VAL A 269 2.02 12.23 -6.29
CA VAL A 269 0.56 12.36 -6.19
C VAL A 269 -0.02 11.01 -5.80
N LEU A 270 -0.46 10.88 -4.54
CA LEU A 270 -1.00 9.66 -3.96
C LEU A 270 -2.53 9.75 -3.85
N ASP A 271 -3.26 9.19 -4.82
CA ASP A 271 -4.73 9.26 -4.87
C ASP A 271 -5.42 7.97 -4.37
N GLY A 272 -5.83 7.98 -3.11
CA GLY A 272 -6.63 6.94 -2.46
C GLY A 272 -8.15 7.11 -2.58
N SER A 273 -8.65 8.07 -3.36
CA SER A 273 -10.07 8.45 -3.39
C SER A 273 -11.02 7.34 -3.84
N GLN A 274 -10.51 6.33 -4.56
CA GLN A 274 -11.28 5.19 -5.05
C GLN A 274 -11.18 3.95 -4.15
N GLU A 275 -10.42 4.01 -3.06
CA GLU A 275 -10.27 2.88 -2.15
C GLU A 275 -11.60 2.52 -1.50
N VAL A 276 -11.86 1.21 -1.41
CA VAL A 276 -13.11 0.64 -0.84
C VAL A 276 -12.99 0.36 0.67
N SER A 277 -11.89 0.80 1.27
CA SER A 277 -11.56 0.75 2.70
C SER A 277 -10.58 1.88 3.02
N GLY A 278 -10.24 2.06 4.30
CA GLY A 278 -9.25 3.05 4.72
C GLY A 278 -7.92 2.91 4.00
N ALA A 279 -7.47 3.99 3.38
CA ALA A 279 -6.19 4.18 2.74
C ALA A 279 -5.09 4.35 3.79
N THR A 280 -3.89 3.92 3.43
CA THR A 280 -2.67 4.22 4.19
C THR A 280 -1.62 4.63 3.19
N SER A 281 -1.08 5.83 3.36
CA SER A 281 -0.13 6.42 2.42
C SER A 281 1.05 7.05 3.14
N ASN A 282 2.24 6.96 2.54
CA ASN A 282 3.46 7.62 2.98
C ASN A 282 4.07 8.42 1.81
N GLY A 283 4.21 9.74 1.94
CA GLY A 283 4.85 10.62 0.95
C GLY A 283 6.37 10.45 0.87
N TYR A 284 7.03 10.41 2.03
CA TYR A 284 8.48 10.29 2.26
C TYR A 284 9.26 11.60 2.10
N LEU A 285 9.88 11.86 0.96
CA LEU A 285 10.59 13.12 0.70
C LEU A 285 9.94 13.78 -0.50
N GLY A 286 9.87 15.10 -0.51
CA GLY A 286 9.32 15.85 -1.65
C GLY A 286 8.06 16.59 -1.22
N ASP A 287 7.58 17.49 -2.08
CA ASP A 287 6.34 18.22 -1.80
C ASP A 287 5.16 17.42 -2.36
N ASP A 288 4.54 16.58 -1.52
CA ASP A 288 3.59 15.57 -1.95
C ASP A 288 2.13 16.03 -1.94
N TYR A 289 1.31 15.42 -2.79
CA TYR A 289 -0.14 15.62 -2.83
C TYR A 289 -0.88 14.31 -2.54
N ILE A 290 -1.38 14.17 -1.31
CA ILE A 290 -1.99 12.93 -0.80
C ILE A 290 -3.51 13.11 -0.66
N ILE A 291 -4.28 12.19 -1.24
CA ILE A 291 -5.75 12.16 -1.19
C ILE A 291 -6.18 10.85 -0.52
N GLY A 292 -6.94 10.94 0.56
CA GLY A 292 -7.59 9.80 1.20
C GLY A 292 -8.89 9.36 0.52
N SER A 293 -9.48 8.34 1.10
CA SER A 293 -10.69 7.66 0.69
C SER A 293 -11.95 8.28 1.36
N ASN A 294 -13.05 7.52 1.44
CA ASN A 294 -14.23 7.91 2.21
C ASN A 294 -14.34 7.13 3.53
N PHE A 295 -13.24 6.52 3.97
CA PHE A 295 -13.16 5.66 5.14
C PHE A 295 -12.02 6.16 6.04
N ALA A 296 -11.90 5.59 7.23
CA ALA A 296 -10.84 5.98 8.17
C ALA A 296 -9.44 5.75 7.59
N ASP A 297 -8.77 6.84 7.24
CA ASP A 297 -7.47 6.84 6.57
C ASP A 297 -6.31 7.15 7.54
N ARG A 298 -5.10 6.81 7.09
CA ARG A 298 -3.85 7.23 7.73
C ARG A 298 -2.87 7.73 6.68
N LEU A 299 -2.69 9.05 6.63
CA LEU A 299 -1.94 9.74 5.58
C LEU A 299 -0.73 10.45 6.22
N LEU A 300 0.45 10.23 5.67
CA LEU A 300 1.73 10.71 6.22
C LEU A 300 2.52 11.41 5.12
N GLY A 301 2.82 12.70 5.26
CA GLY A 301 3.66 13.48 4.34
C GLY A 301 5.15 13.15 4.50
N HIS A 302 5.67 13.32 5.72
CA HIS A 302 7.07 13.15 6.15
C HIS A 302 7.96 14.38 5.93
N GLU A 303 8.86 14.44 4.95
CA GLU A 303 9.69 15.63 4.71
C GLU A 303 9.25 16.34 3.42
N GLY A 304 9.05 17.65 3.49
CA GLY A 304 8.61 18.46 2.35
C GLY A 304 7.39 19.31 2.71
N SER A 305 6.98 20.17 1.79
CA SER A 305 5.75 20.97 1.95
C SER A 305 4.58 20.24 1.32
N ASP A 306 3.89 19.46 2.12
CA ASP A 306 2.88 18.50 1.65
C ASP A 306 1.48 19.10 1.60
N THR A 307 0.62 18.51 0.78
CA THR A 307 -0.83 18.74 0.79
C THR A 307 -1.56 17.43 1.03
N ILE A 308 -2.28 17.31 2.14
CA ILE A 308 -3.01 16.11 2.52
C ILE A 308 -4.50 16.41 2.63
N LEU A 309 -5.31 15.63 1.92
CA LEU A 309 -6.78 15.65 1.95
C LEU A 309 -7.28 14.35 2.57
N GLY A 310 -7.85 14.39 3.78
CA GLY A 310 -8.33 13.21 4.52
C GLY A 310 -9.48 12.52 3.81
N GLY A 311 -10.54 13.27 3.47
CA GLY A 311 -11.64 12.75 2.67
C GLY A 311 -12.94 12.79 3.43
N LEU A 312 -13.57 11.63 3.62
CA LEU A 312 -14.68 11.48 4.57
C LEU A 312 -14.27 10.42 5.58
N GLY A 313 -14.77 10.56 6.80
CA GLY A 313 -14.58 9.53 7.81
C GLY A 313 -13.70 10.08 8.92
N PRO A 314 -13.25 9.23 9.86
CA PRO A 314 -12.37 9.66 10.93
C PRO A 314 -10.92 9.37 10.57
N ASP A 315 -10.20 10.39 10.13
CA ASP A 315 -8.89 10.27 9.51
C ASP A 315 -7.75 10.64 10.47
N VAL A 316 -6.54 10.22 10.11
CA VAL A 316 -5.31 10.64 10.76
C VAL A 316 -4.36 11.20 9.71
N LEU A 317 -4.15 12.52 9.79
CA LEU A 317 -3.28 13.27 8.90
C LEU A 317 -2.02 13.66 9.67
N VAL A 318 -0.86 13.42 9.07
CA VAL A 318 0.44 13.83 9.61
C VAL A 318 1.20 14.53 8.49
N GLY A 319 1.46 15.83 8.64
CA GLY A 319 2.26 16.62 7.71
C GLY A 319 3.72 16.18 7.76
N GLY A 320 4.46 16.64 8.76
CA GLY A 320 5.82 16.19 9.01
C GLY A 320 6.77 17.37 9.21
N GLU A 321 7.80 17.50 8.39
CA GLU A 321 8.71 18.65 8.37
C GLU A 321 8.51 19.43 7.07
N GLY A 322 8.30 20.74 7.13
CA GLY A 322 8.00 21.58 5.98
C GLY A 322 6.72 22.37 6.22
N ASP A 323 6.42 23.37 5.37
CA ASP A 323 5.18 24.14 5.53
C ASP A 323 4.02 23.37 4.85
N ASP A 324 3.15 22.74 5.63
CA ASP A 324 2.14 21.77 5.16
C ASP A 324 0.71 22.35 5.04
N PHE A 325 -0.09 21.73 4.18
CA PHE A 325 -1.52 21.99 4.01
C PHE A 325 -2.36 20.74 4.31
N LEU A 326 -3.05 20.72 5.45
CA LEU A 326 -3.79 19.57 5.94
C LEU A 326 -5.29 19.88 6.03
N TYR A 327 -6.10 19.08 5.34
CA TYR A 327 -7.56 19.22 5.33
C TYR A 327 -8.20 17.89 5.72
N GLY A 328 -8.90 17.85 6.86
CA GLY A 328 -9.64 16.67 7.32
C GLY A 328 -10.65 16.20 6.27
N ASN A 329 -11.41 17.14 5.70
CA ASN A 329 -12.28 16.85 4.57
C ASN A 329 -11.62 16.98 3.18
N GLN A 330 -12.21 16.31 2.19
CA GLN A 330 -12.09 16.79 0.81
C GLN A 330 -12.91 18.07 0.64
N VAL A 331 -12.36 19.08 -0.06
CA VAL A 331 -13.05 20.33 -0.40
C VAL A 331 -14.21 20.06 -1.39
N VAL A 332 -15.31 19.51 -0.87
CA VAL A 332 -16.54 19.26 -1.60
C VAL A 332 -17.66 20.00 -0.88
N GLU A 333 -18.04 21.15 -1.43
CA GLU A 333 -19.12 21.97 -0.88
C GLU A 333 -20.39 21.14 -0.63
N GLY A 334 -20.87 21.14 0.61
CA GLY A 334 -22.18 20.58 0.97
C GLY A 334 -22.19 19.10 1.37
N VAL A 335 -21.03 18.50 1.65
CA VAL A 335 -20.94 17.14 2.20
C VAL A 335 -20.76 17.21 3.72
N GLU A 336 -21.88 17.14 4.46
CA GLU A 336 -21.90 17.09 5.94
C GLU A 336 -21.68 15.66 6.50
N ALA A 337 -20.98 14.80 5.74
CA ALA A 337 -20.82 13.38 6.08
C ALA A 337 -19.47 13.05 6.72
N ASP A 338 -18.64 14.07 6.89
CA ASP A 338 -17.33 13.97 7.49
C ASP A 338 -17.40 13.79 9.02
N LEU A 339 -16.38 13.16 9.61
CA LEU A 339 -16.35 12.76 11.01
C LEU A 339 -15.09 13.32 11.70
N ALA A 340 -14.94 12.99 12.99
CA ALA A 340 -13.86 13.54 13.78
C ALA A 340 -12.46 13.08 13.31
N ASP A 341 -11.62 14.06 13.02
CA ASP A 341 -10.25 13.87 12.53
C ASP A 341 -9.18 14.13 13.59
N ARG A 342 -8.00 13.57 13.34
CA ARG A 342 -6.77 13.92 14.07
C ARG A 342 -5.72 14.40 13.09
N ILE A 343 -5.35 15.67 13.23
CA ILE A 343 -4.37 16.34 12.37
C ILE A 343 -3.16 16.73 13.22
N TYR A 344 -1.98 16.25 12.80
CA TYR A 344 -0.68 16.59 13.37
C TYR A 344 0.15 17.27 12.29
N ALA A 345 0.36 18.58 12.42
CA ALA A 345 1.02 19.36 11.38
C ALA A 345 2.53 19.10 11.35
N GLY A 346 3.21 19.34 12.47
CA GLY A 346 4.58 18.88 12.67
C GLY A 346 5.55 20.03 12.84
N GLY A 347 6.59 20.11 12.04
CA GLY A 347 7.54 21.21 12.05
C GLY A 347 7.40 22.03 10.78
N GLY A 348 7.22 23.34 10.87
CA GLY A 348 6.89 24.17 9.72
C GLY A 348 5.90 25.26 10.09
N ASN A 349 5.48 26.07 9.13
CA ASN A 349 4.38 27.01 9.32
C ASN A 349 3.16 26.47 8.58
N ASP A 350 2.32 25.74 9.30
CA ASP A 350 1.35 24.86 8.68
C ASP A 350 -0.04 25.48 8.61
N LEU A 351 -0.87 24.98 7.69
CA LEU A 351 -2.30 25.24 7.66
C LEU A 351 -3.06 23.94 7.87
N ALA A 352 -3.77 23.82 8.99
CA ALA A 352 -4.66 22.69 9.26
C ALA A 352 -6.12 23.12 9.37
N ARG A 353 -7.02 22.36 8.72
CA ARG A 353 -8.48 22.53 8.80
C ARG A 353 -9.15 21.22 9.19
N GLY A 354 -9.93 21.24 10.27
CA GLY A 354 -10.69 20.08 10.76
C GLY A 354 -11.83 19.71 9.81
N GLY A 355 -12.73 20.65 9.54
CA GLY A 355 -13.84 20.41 8.64
C GLY A 355 -15.13 20.18 9.42
N TYR A 356 -15.81 19.04 9.21
CA TYR A 356 -16.95 18.67 10.05
C TYR A 356 -16.54 17.55 10.99
N GLY A 357 -16.75 17.74 12.28
CA GLY A 357 -16.34 16.70 13.21
C GLY A 357 -16.33 17.20 14.63
N ASN A 358 -15.46 16.63 15.43
CA ASN A 358 -15.04 17.19 16.71
C ASN A 358 -13.53 16.91 16.69
N ASP A 359 -12.79 17.82 16.10
CA ASP A 359 -11.48 17.51 15.55
C ASP A 359 -10.38 17.81 16.56
N GLU A 360 -9.26 17.12 16.43
CA GLU A 360 -8.05 17.41 17.17
C GLU A 360 -6.97 17.88 16.20
N LEU A 361 -6.58 19.16 16.31
CA LEU A 361 -5.57 19.80 15.47
C LEU A 361 -4.37 20.18 16.33
N ARG A 362 -3.17 19.84 15.87
CA ARG A 362 -1.90 20.23 16.50
C ARG A 362 -0.97 20.84 15.47
N GLY A 363 -0.51 22.07 15.72
CA GLY A 363 0.52 22.74 14.91
C GLY A 363 1.92 22.18 15.21
N ASP A 364 2.20 21.95 16.49
CA ASP A 364 3.49 21.48 17.01
C ASP A 364 4.59 22.55 16.93
N ALA A 365 5.38 22.68 15.85
CA ALA A 365 6.52 23.59 15.82
C ALA A 365 6.55 24.52 14.61
N GLY A 366 6.25 25.80 14.84
CA GLY A 366 6.43 26.91 13.91
C GLY A 366 5.24 27.85 14.01
N HIS A 367 4.97 28.67 12.97
CA HIS A 367 3.88 29.65 13.03
C HIS A 367 2.63 29.11 12.33
N ASP A 368 1.79 28.42 13.07
CA ASP A 368 0.74 27.60 12.51
C ASP A 368 -0.60 28.33 12.41
N THR A 369 -1.42 27.93 11.44
CA THR A 369 -2.81 28.37 11.30
C THR A 369 -3.73 27.16 11.43
N LEU A 370 -4.47 27.08 12.54
CA LEU A 370 -5.38 25.98 12.84
C LEU A 370 -6.83 26.46 12.82
N VAL A 371 -7.70 25.76 12.08
CA VAL A 371 -9.13 26.09 11.97
C VAL A 371 -9.98 24.84 12.24
N GLY A 372 -10.75 24.82 13.33
CA GLY A 372 -11.64 23.71 13.68
C GLY A 372 -12.83 23.58 12.70
N GLU A 373 -13.46 24.72 12.39
CA GLU A 373 -14.64 24.82 11.53
C GLU A 373 -15.95 24.37 12.21
N GLN A 374 -16.50 23.20 11.88
CA GLN A 374 -17.78 22.73 12.43
C GLN A 374 -17.53 21.60 13.41
N GLY A 375 -17.67 21.87 14.71
CA GLY A 375 -17.47 20.81 15.68
C GLY A 375 -17.34 21.34 17.07
N SER A 376 -16.96 20.52 18.03
CA SER A 376 -16.41 20.99 19.30
C SER A 376 -14.98 20.51 19.35
N ASP A 377 -14.08 21.39 18.95
CA ASP A 377 -12.75 21.04 18.48
C ASP A 377 -11.71 21.27 19.57
N SER A 378 -10.56 20.62 19.42
CA SER A 378 -9.39 20.78 20.28
C SER A 378 -8.20 21.21 19.45
N LEU A 379 -7.77 22.46 19.62
CA LEU A 379 -6.68 23.08 18.87
C LEU A 379 -5.49 23.33 19.81
N TYR A 380 -4.31 22.94 19.37
CA TYR A 380 -3.04 23.12 20.09
C TYR A 380 -2.03 23.74 19.12
N GLY A 381 -1.61 24.98 19.36
CA GLY A 381 -0.67 25.70 18.50
C GLY A 381 0.71 25.07 18.59
N GLY A 382 1.35 25.17 19.76
CA GLY A 382 2.62 24.51 20.03
C GLY A 382 3.70 25.53 20.33
N THR A 383 4.76 25.59 19.52
CA THR A 383 5.79 26.62 19.63
C THR A 383 5.77 27.53 18.42
N GLY A 384 5.81 28.84 18.63
CA GLY A 384 5.73 29.85 17.57
C GLY A 384 4.50 30.72 17.79
N ASP A 385 4.41 31.79 17.01
CA ASP A 385 3.26 32.72 17.07
C ASP A 385 2.13 32.18 16.19
N ASP A 386 1.11 31.58 16.79
CA ASP A 386 0.08 30.79 16.11
C ASP A 386 -1.25 31.56 15.91
N VAL A 387 -2.05 31.10 14.95
CA VAL A 387 -3.40 31.59 14.67
C VAL A 387 -4.40 30.45 14.81
N LEU A 388 -5.21 30.47 15.86
CA LEU A 388 -6.14 29.39 16.20
C LEU A 388 -7.58 29.88 16.15
N THR A 389 -8.42 29.23 15.35
CA THR A 389 -9.86 29.54 15.23
C THR A 389 -10.72 28.30 15.40
N GLY A 390 -11.52 28.22 16.47
CA GLY A 390 -12.47 27.12 16.68
C GLY A 390 -13.68 27.19 15.73
N ALA A 391 -14.26 28.39 15.61
CA ALA A 391 -15.35 28.79 14.72
C ALA A 391 -16.76 28.47 15.23
N ALA A 392 -17.22 27.22 15.28
CA ALA A 392 -18.58 26.89 15.70
C ALA A 392 -18.58 26.01 16.95
N LEU A 393 -19.62 26.15 17.78
CA LEU A 393 -19.79 25.44 19.05
C LEU A 393 -18.64 25.68 20.03
N SER A 394 -18.47 24.79 21.02
CA SER A 394 -17.62 25.05 22.19
C SER A 394 -16.29 24.35 22.07
N ASP A 395 -15.24 25.15 21.90
CA ASP A 395 -13.90 24.67 21.57
C ASP A 395 -12.94 24.73 22.74
N LEU A 396 -11.85 23.98 22.60
CA LEU A 396 -10.72 23.97 23.51
C LEU A 396 -9.48 24.39 22.74
N ILE A 397 -8.93 25.57 23.07
CA ILE A 397 -7.82 26.17 22.32
C ILE A 397 -6.67 26.46 23.28
N PHE A 398 -5.49 25.94 22.94
CA PHE A 398 -4.22 26.23 23.60
C PHE A 398 -3.26 26.82 22.57
N GLY A 399 -2.77 28.04 22.81
CA GLY A 399 -1.75 28.69 21.99
C GLY A 399 -0.41 27.97 22.14
N GLY A 400 0.25 28.16 23.28
CA GLY A 400 1.47 27.45 23.62
C GLY A 400 2.60 28.41 23.95
N ASP A 401 3.77 28.23 23.34
CA ASP A 401 4.89 29.16 23.47
C ASP A 401 4.86 30.13 22.29
N GLY A 402 4.62 31.44 22.48
CA GLY A 402 4.59 32.41 21.38
C GLY A 402 3.60 33.53 21.62
N ASP A 403 3.54 34.52 20.72
CA ASP A 403 2.55 35.60 20.78
C ASP A 403 1.30 35.22 19.96
N ASP A 404 0.38 34.47 20.57
CA ASP A 404 -0.68 33.77 19.83
C ASP A 404 -1.94 34.63 19.58
N PHE A 405 -2.69 34.27 18.54
CA PHE A 405 -4.04 34.78 18.28
C PHE A 405 -5.07 33.66 18.43
N LEU A 406 -5.93 33.78 19.44
CA LEU A 406 -6.95 32.79 19.76
C LEU A 406 -8.34 33.36 19.51
N ASN A 407 -9.11 32.69 18.67
CA ASN A 407 -10.50 33.00 18.38
C ASN A 407 -11.37 31.75 18.60
N GLY A 408 -12.08 31.69 19.72
CA GLY A 408 -13.02 30.59 19.99
C GLY A 408 -14.11 30.48 18.93
N GLY A 409 -14.68 31.61 18.53
CA GLY A 409 -15.83 31.65 17.63
C GLY A 409 -17.14 31.53 18.40
N PHE A 410 -18.14 30.87 17.82
CA PHE A 410 -19.49 30.80 18.39
C PHE A 410 -19.63 29.67 19.41
N GLY A 411 -19.55 29.97 20.70
CA GLY A 411 -19.86 28.99 21.73
C GLY A 411 -19.40 29.38 23.11
N TYR A 412 -19.06 28.38 23.92
CA TYR A 412 -18.52 28.60 25.26
C TYR A 412 -17.11 28.03 25.29
N ASP A 413 -16.17 28.82 24.78
CA ASP A 413 -14.84 28.33 24.47
C ASP A 413 -13.93 28.38 25.68
N ARG A 414 -12.92 27.51 25.68
CA ARG A 414 -11.88 27.46 26.70
C ARG A 414 -10.56 27.80 26.05
N LEU A 415 -10.05 28.97 26.38
CA LEU A 415 -8.86 29.53 25.76
C LEU A 415 -7.72 29.55 26.80
N ASN A 416 -6.54 29.17 26.35
CA ASN A 416 -5.30 29.24 27.11
C ASN A 416 -4.21 29.78 26.17
N GLY A 417 -3.68 30.96 26.48
CA GLY A 417 -2.65 31.58 25.64
C GLY A 417 -1.33 30.83 25.74
N GLY A 418 -0.94 30.47 26.96
CA GLY A 418 0.34 29.84 27.24
C GLY A 418 1.36 30.89 27.68
N THR A 419 2.53 30.93 27.06
CA THR A 419 3.55 31.94 27.36
C THR A 419 3.72 32.87 26.18
N GLY A 420 3.71 34.17 26.43
CA GLY A 420 3.91 35.18 25.39
C GLY A 420 2.91 36.31 25.54
N ALA A 421 2.76 37.15 24.53
CA ALA A 421 1.80 38.24 24.52
C ALA A 421 0.58 37.89 23.64
N ASP A 422 -0.41 37.25 24.28
CA ASP A 422 -1.50 36.61 23.55
C ASP A 422 -2.70 37.52 23.29
N ARG A 423 -3.45 37.19 22.24
CA ARG A 423 -4.65 37.93 21.81
C ARG A 423 -5.87 37.02 21.84
N PHE A 424 -6.76 37.28 22.79
CA PHE A 424 -8.04 36.57 22.91
C PHE A 424 -9.14 37.35 22.20
N PHE A 425 -9.49 36.92 21.00
CA PHE A 425 -10.47 37.59 20.15
C PHE A 425 -11.91 37.21 20.51
N HIS A 426 -12.80 38.19 20.40
CA HIS A 426 -14.24 37.99 20.42
C HIS A 426 -14.92 39.01 19.50
N SER A 427 -15.86 38.58 18.63
CA SER A 427 -16.45 39.48 17.63
C SER A 427 -17.30 40.60 18.25
N GLY A 428 -17.95 40.29 19.39
CA GLY A 428 -18.87 41.18 20.10
C GLY A 428 -20.32 41.03 19.63
N ASP A 429 -20.58 40.12 18.68
CA ASP A 429 -21.91 39.82 18.18
C ASP A 429 -22.74 39.04 19.21
N THR A 430 -24.05 39.27 19.17
CA THR A 430 -25.00 38.51 19.99
C THR A 430 -24.98 37.05 19.57
N GLY A 431 -24.75 36.14 20.51
CA GLY A 431 -24.75 34.70 20.26
C GLY A 431 -23.38 34.09 20.03
N HIS A 432 -22.31 34.90 19.93
CA HIS A 432 -20.92 34.42 19.94
C HIS A 432 -20.58 33.67 21.25
N GLY A 433 -21.28 33.98 22.34
CA GLY A 433 -21.19 33.25 23.60
C GLY A 433 -20.25 33.89 24.62
N THR A 434 -19.65 33.10 25.50
CA THR A 434 -18.78 33.61 26.58
C THR A 434 -17.57 32.71 26.69
N ASP A 435 -16.39 33.31 26.55
CA ASP A 435 -15.14 32.56 26.47
C ASP A 435 -14.45 32.58 27.83
N TRP A 436 -13.90 31.43 28.20
CA TRP A 436 -13.17 31.24 29.45
C TRP A 436 -11.67 31.26 29.17
N VAL A 437 -11.03 32.36 29.54
CA VAL A 437 -9.58 32.54 29.40
C VAL A 437 -8.91 32.09 30.69
N ARG A 438 -8.08 31.04 30.60
CA ARG A 438 -7.55 30.31 31.77
C ARG A 438 -6.33 30.94 32.41
N ASP A 439 -5.56 31.73 31.67
CA ASP A 439 -4.21 32.14 32.06
C ASP A 439 -3.87 33.59 31.70
N TYR A 440 -4.88 34.42 31.41
CA TYR A 440 -4.68 35.83 31.07
C TYR A 440 -3.68 36.51 32.03
N ALA A 441 -2.59 37.03 31.48
CA ALA A 441 -1.50 37.66 32.21
C ALA A 441 -1.07 38.99 31.56
N ALA A 442 -1.54 40.11 32.11
CA ALA A 442 -1.16 41.44 31.62
C ALA A 442 0.35 41.74 31.76
N THR A 443 1.07 40.98 32.59
CA THR A 443 2.53 41.07 32.74
C THR A 443 3.30 40.44 31.60
N GLU A 444 2.69 39.47 30.91
CA GLU A 444 3.28 38.75 29.77
C GLU A 444 3.00 39.50 28.47
N GLY A 445 1.87 40.20 28.41
CA GLY A 445 1.53 41.13 27.34
C GLY A 445 0.10 40.97 26.84
N ASP A 446 -0.66 40.06 27.44
CA ASP A 446 -1.97 39.64 26.97
C ASP A 446 -2.98 40.76 26.80
N VAL A 447 -3.78 40.60 25.74
CA VAL A 447 -4.79 41.55 25.32
C VAL A 447 -6.07 40.83 24.94
N LEU A 448 -7.19 41.28 25.49
CA LEU A 448 -8.51 40.93 24.97
C LEU A 448 -8.76 41.75 23.71
N HIS A 449 -9.21 41.16 22.61
CA HIS A 449 -9.43 41.87 21.34
C HIS A 449 -10.90 41.81 20.93
N CYS A 450 -11.56 42.97 20.86
CA CYS A 450 -12.92 43.08 20.35
C CYS A 450 -12.95 43.54 18.89
N GLY A 451 -13.50 42.70 18.00
CA GLY A 451 -13.58 42.96 16.54
C GLY A 451 -14.72 43.89 16.07
N GLY A 452 -15.55 44.39 17.00
CA GLY A 452 -16.74 45.19 16.71
C GLY A 452 -16.53 46.71 16.73
N SER A 453 -17.62 47.47 16.56
CA SER A 453 -17.63 48.95 16.63
C SER A 453 -17.75 49.50 18.05
N ALA A 454 -17.30 48.73 19.05
CA ALA A 454 -17.41 49.10 20.46
C ALA A 454 -16.45 50.25 20.81
N THR A 455 -16.62 50.80 22.00
CA THR A 455 -15.69 51.75 22.62
C THR A 455 -15.31 51.23 24.01
N ALA A 456 -14.20 51.69 24.58
CA ALA A 456 -13.78 51.25 25.92
C ALA A 456 -14.87 51.49 26.99
N ASP A 457 -15.65 52.57 26.85
CA ASP A 457 -16.74 52.91 27.77
C ASP A 457 -17.86 51.86 27.78
N ASP A 458 -18.00 51.08 26.72
CA ASP A 458 -19.00 50.01 26.58
C ASP A 458 -18.68 48.78 27.43
N PHE A 459 -17.53 48.74 28.11
CA PHE A 459 -17.10 47.59 28.90
C PHE A 459 -17.07 47.87 30.40
N ARG A 460 -17.40 46.84 31.18
CA ARG A 460 -17.24 46.85 32.64
C ARG A 460 -16.67 45.53 33.12
N VAL A 461 -15.74 45.61 34.07
CA VAL A 461 -15.23 44.45 34.79
C VAL A 461 -16.04 44.24 36.06
N ARG A 462 -16.48 43.00 36.30
CA ARG A 462 -17.03 42.58 37.59
C ARG A 462 -16.21 41.44 38.15
N LEU A 463 -15.91 41.51 39.45
CA LEU A 463 -15.22 40.44 40.15
C LEU A 463 -16.23 39.57 40.90
N ALA A 464 -16.05 38.25 40.85
CA ALA A 464 -16.77 37.31 41.70
C ALA A 464 -15.87 36.10 41.98
N SER A 465 -15.98 35.54 43.18
CA SER A 465 -15.34 34.26 43.51
C SER A 465 -16.20 33.13 42.99
N THR A 466 -15.60 32.20 42.25
CA THR A 466 -16.27 31.00 41.75
C THR A 466 -15.63 29.73 42.29
N ASP A 467 -16.44 28.87 42.93
CA ASP A 467 -15.94 27.65 43.55
C ASP A 467 -15.42 26.68 42.48
N GLY A 468 -14.14 26.29 42.57
CA GLY A 468 -13.53 25.31 41.69
C GLY A 468 -12.95 25.86 40.39
N ALA A 469 -12.90 27.19 40.23
CA ALA A 469 -12.08 27.87 39.23
C ALA A 469 -10.80 28.41 39.89
N GLY A 470 -9.71 28.42 39.12
CA GLY A 470 -8.46 29.10 39.48
C GLY A 470 -7.84 28.72 40.83
N ALA A 471 -7.02 29.63 41.35
CA ALA A 471 -6.51 29.59 42.70
C ALA A 471 -7.60 30.06 43.68
N GLY A 472 -8.05 29.17 44.57
CA GLY A 472 -9.26 29.35 45.40
C GLY A 472 -9.36 30.56 46.34
N ASP A 473 -8.38 31.48 46.34
CA ASP A 473 -8.42 32.76 47.06
C ASP A 473 -8.44 34.00 46.13
N THR A 474 -8.33 33.83 44.82
CA THR A 474 -8.38 34.91 43.83
C THR A 474 -9.75 34.93 43.16
N ALA A 475 -10.34 36.11 42.98
CA ALA A 475 -11.61 36.24 42.29
C ALA A 475 -11.40 36.23 40.77
N GLU A 476 -12.35 35.68 40.02
CA GLU A 476 -12.40 35.79 38.57
C GLU A 476 -12.83 37.21 38.15
N ALA A 477 -12.42 37.60 36.94
CA ALA A 477 -12.87 38.84 36.31
C ALA A 477 -13.79 38.55 35.13
N PHE A 478 -14.97 39.16 35.14
CA PHE A 478 -15.97 39.05 34.08
C PHE A 478 -16.01 40.38 33.30
N VAL A 479 -15.62 40.34 32.03
CA VAL A 479 -15.64 41.49 31.12
C VAL A 479 -16.98 41.55 30.40
N ILE A 480 -17.79 42.54 30.75
CA ILE A 480 -19.19 42.66 30.33
C ILE A 480 -19.32 43.78 29.30
N HIS A 481 -19.86 43.46 28.13
CA HIS A 481 -20.27 44.45 27.14
C HIS A 481 -21.63 45.04 27.53
N GLN A 482 -21.64 46.27 28.05
CA GLN A 482 -22.81 46.93 28.63
C GLN A 482 -24.01 47.07 27.68
N PRO A 483 -23.83 47.42 26.39
CA PRO A 483 -24.96 47.56 25.46
C PRO A 483 -25.78 46.28 25.31
N THR A 484 -25.14 45.12 25.36
CA THR A 484 -25.81 43.80 25.23
C THR A 484 -26.06 43.13 26.59
N GLY A 485 -25.27 43.47 27.61
CA GLY A 485 -25.25 42.79 28.91
C GLY A 485 -24.54 41.43 28.90
N GLN A 486 -23.91 41.07 27.77
CA GLN A 486 -23.20 39.81 27.59
C GLN A 486 -21.84 39.85 28.29
N ILE A 487 -21.47 38.74 28.92
CA ILE A 487 -20.09 38.50 29.34
C ILE A 487 -19.35 38.01 28.11
N LEU A 488 -18.34 38.74 27.65
CA LEU A 488 -17.54 38.29 26.51
C LEU A 488 -16.44 37.34 26.99
N TRP A 489 -15.74 37.74 28.05
CA TRP A 489 -14.67 36.95 28.65
C TRP A 489 -14.88 36.77 30.14
N ALA A 490 -14.67 35.53 30.59
CA ALA A 490 -14.46 35.18 31.99
C ALA A 490 -12.97 34.81 32.17
N LEU A 491 -12.24 35.67 32.87
CA LEU A 491 -10.81 35.49 33.13
C LEU A 491 -10.63 34.77 34.46
N VAL A 492 -10.04 33.57 34.41
CA VAL A 492 -9.69 32.81 35.61
C VAL A 492 -8.66 33.60 36.41
N ASP A 493 -8.86 33.72 37.72
CA ASP A 493 -8.02 34.52 38.63
C ASP A 493 -7.82 36.00 38.20
N GLY A 494 -8.65 36.52 37.29
CA GLY A 494 -8.47 37.85 36.70
C GLY A 494 -8.53 39.02 37.71
N GLY A 495 -9.11 38.82 38.89
CA GLY A 495 -9.08 39.79 39.99
C GLY A 495 -7.71 39.98 40.64
N GLY A 496 -6.73 39.12 40.32
CA GLY A 496 -5.32 39.28 40.70
C GLY A 496 -4.50 40.17 39.76
N GLN A 497 -5.05 40.52 38.59
CA GLN A 497 -4.34 41.31 37.57
C GLN A 497 -4.22 42.79 37.96
N SER A 498 -3.08 43.41 37.61
CA SER A 498 -2.89 44.85 37.83
C SER A 498 -3.61 45.73 36.80
N SER A 499 -3.91 45.16 35.64
CA SER A 499 -4.60 45.79 34.51
C SER A 499 -5.33 44.72 33.72
N ILE A 500 -6.42 45.07 33.04
CA ILE A 500 -7.09 44.20 32.06
C ILE A 500 -7.12 44.97 30.75
N ASN A 501 -6.24 44.59 29.83
CA ASN A 501 -6.02 45.28 28.56
C ASN A 501 -7.03 44.81 27.52
N LEU A 502 -7.79 45.75 26.97
CA LEU A 502 -8.74 45.53 25.88
C LEU A 502 -8.31 46.33 24.66
N GLN A 503 -8.04 45.64 23.55
CA GLN A 503 -7.84 46.23 22.24
C GLN A 503 -9.18 46.37 21.51
N ILE A 504 -9.40 47.58 20.98
CA ILE A 504 -10.52 47.89 20.10
C ILE A 504 -9.95 48.66 18.90
N GLY A 505 -10.04 48.06 17.71
CA GLY A 505 -9.36 48.58 16.53
C GLY A 505 -7.84 48.62 16.75
N GLY A 506 -7.24 49.81 16.71
CA GLY A 506 -5.79 50.00 16.87
C GLY A 506 -5.34 50.51 18.25
N GLU A 507 -6.26 50.69 19.20
CA GLU A 507 -5.96 51.26 20.52
C GLU A 507 -6.19 50.22 21.62
N VAL A 508 -5.37 50.28 22.68
CA VAL A 508 -5.43 49.40 23.86
C VAL A 508 -5.83 50.23 25.08
N PHE A 509 -6.81 49.75 25.83
CA PHE A 509 -7.37 50.40 27.01
C PHE A 509 -7.26 49.49 28.23
N ASP A 510 -6.88 50.04 29.38
CA ASP A 510 -6.95 49.31 30.66
C ASP A 510 -8.34 49.49 31.27
N LEU A 511 -9.09 48.39 31.41
CA LEU A 511 -10.44 48.38 31.95
C LEU A 511 -10.50 48.55 33.48
N LEU A 512 -9.36 48.53 34.18
CA LEU A 512 -9.28 48.74 35.63
C LEU A 512 -8.86 50.17 36.03
N ALA A 513 -8.48 51.00 35.06
CA ALA A 513 -8.12 52.41 35.26
C ALA A 513 -9.36 53.30 35.46
#